data_AF-A0A1H4KXG2-F1
#
_entry.id   AF-A0A1H4KXG2-F1
#
_cell.length_a   1.000
_cell.length_b   1.000
_cell.length_c   1.000
_cell.angle_alpha   90.00
_cell.angle_beta   90.00
_cell.angle_gamma   90.00
#
_symmetry.space_group_name_H-M   'P 1'
#
loop_
_entity.id
_entity.type
_entity.pdbx_description
1 polymer ?
#
loop_
_entity_poly.entity_id
_entity_poly.type
_entity_poly.pdbx_seq_one_letter_code
_entity_poly.pdbx_strand_id
1 'polypeptide(L)'
;MVGRVSGVRADLVPDDLWERVAPLLPPAPERRHRHPGRLRVPDRVALAGVLYVLRTGVAWRDVPAEAVGCSGVTAWRRLRDWTEAGVWPRLHAALLMRSALAEVGLAVAGRAGARLADVFGAKASRTTVLRLVDALPEPPPADPAGGRRR
;
A
#
# COMPACT_ATOMS: atom_id res chain seq x y z
N MET A 1 8.20 10.37 33.95
CA MET A 1 8.80 10.39 32.61
C MET A 1 7.71 9.96 31.62
N VAL A 2 6.97 10.91 31.07
CA VAL A 2 5.79 10.65 30.22
C VAL A 2 6.28 10.30 28.82
N GLY A 3 6.22 9.01 28.47
CA GLY A 3 6.42 8.56 27.10
C GLY A 3 5.29 9.10 26.23
N ARG A 4 5.66 9.79 25.15
CA ARG A 4 4.75 10.27 24.11
C ARG A 4 3.80 9.15 23.70
N VAL A 5 2.50 9.31 23.96
CA VAL A 5 1.44 8.50 23.34
C VAL A 5 1.26 9.04 21.91
N SER A 6 2.26 8.85 21.07
CA SER A 6 2.09 8.89 19.62
C SER A 6 1.23 7.66 19.30
N GLY A 7 0.00 7.88 18.82
CA GLY A 7 -1.02 6.85 18.82
C GLY A 7 -0.62 5.60 18.03
N VAL A 8 -0.90 4.42 18.59
CA VAL A 8 -0.69 3.06 18.03
C VAL A 8 -1.00 2.96 16.52
N ARG A 9 -1.97 3.74 16.02
CA ARG A 9 -2.35 3.79 14.60
C ARG A 9 -1.29 4.40 13.69
N ALA A 10 -0.66 5.50 14.12
CA ALA A 10 0.37 6.19 13.35
C ALA A 10 1.64 5.34 13.23
N ASP A 11 1.97 4.58 14.28
CA ASP A 11 3.11 3.65 14.29
C ASP A 11 2.85 2.41 13.42
N LEU A 12 1.60 1.93 13.36
CA LEU A 12 1.25 0.74 12.58
C LEU A 12 1.07 1.03 11.09
N VAL A 13 0.51 2.20 10.77
CA VAL A 13 0.35 2.64 9.39
C VAL A 13 0.94 4.04 9.26
N PRO A 14 2.27 4.16 9.14
CA PRO A 14 2.93 5.41 8.79
C PRO A 14 2.37 6.00 7.48
N ASP A 15 2.52 7.32 7.30
CA ASP A 15 1.99 8.02 6.11
C ASP A 15 2.56 7.46 4.80
N ASP A 16 3.87 7.19 4.76
CA ASP A 16 4.53 6.65 3.57
C ASP A 16 4.07 5.22 3.21
N LEU A 17 3.72 4.41 4.21
CA LEU A 17 3.07 3.11 3.98
C LEU A 17 1.65 3.31 3.45
N TRP A 18 0.89 4.24 4.06
CA TRP A 18 -0.48 4.51 3.67
C TRP A 18 -0.58 5.00 2.23
N GLU A 19 0.28 5.94 1.83
CA GLU A 19 0.35 6.49 0.46
C GLU A 19 0.57 5.39 -0.59
N ARG A 20 1.29 4.32 -0.24
CA ARG A 20 1.52 3.18 -1.13
C ARG A 20 0.34 2.21 -1.19
N VAL A 21 -0.32 1.98 -0.05
CA VAL A 21 -1.41 1.00 0.03
C VAL A 21 -2.73 1.58 -0.46
N ALA A 22 -3.04 2.83 -0.13
CA ALA A 22 -4.33 3.46 -0.40
C ALA A 22 -4.79 3.37 -1.87
N PRO A 23 -3.93 3.60 -2.89
CA PRO A 23 -4.31 3.52 -4.30
C PRO A 23 -4.68 2.09 -4.76
N LEU A 24 -4.22 1.07 -4.04
CA LEU A 24 -4.47 -0.33 -4.38
C LEU A 24 -5.80 -0.84 -3.81
N LEU A 25 -6.38 -0.11 -2.86
CA LEU A 25 -7.61 -0.52 -2.21
C LEU A 25 -8.81 -0.33 -3.15
N PRO A 26 -9.79 -1.25 -3.14
CA PRO A 26 -11.01 -1.06 -3.90
C PRO A 26 -11.76 0.18 -3.41
N PRO A 27 -12.48 0.89 -4.31
CA PRO A 27 -13.26 2.04 -3.92
C PRO A 27 -14.30 1.66 -2.86
N ALA A 28 -14.61 2.61 -1.97
CA ALA A 28 -15.65 2.38 -0.97
C ALA A 28 -16.99 2.13 -1.69
N PRO A 29 -17.75 1.10 -1.28
CA PRO A 29 -19.05 0.83 -1.89
C PRO A 29 -19.99 2.03 -1.69
N GLU A 30 -20.86 2.27 -2.66
CA GLU A 30 -21.82 3.36 -2.60
C GLU A 30 -22.71 3.23 -1.36
N ARG A 31 -22.88 4.37 -0.67
CA ARG A 31 -23.68 4.42 0.54
C ARG A 31 -25.15 4.43 0.16
N ARG A 32 -25.92 3.51 0.75
CA ARG A 32 -27.38 3.47 0.58
C ARG A 32 -27.98 4.83 0.99
N HIS A 33 -28.79 5.43 0.11
CA HIS A 33 -29.46 6.70 0.41
C HIS A 33 -30.50 6.58 1.51
N ARG A 34 -31.24 5.46 1.53
CA ARG A 34 -32.28 5.19 2.53
C ARG A 34 -31.73 4.24 3.60
N HIS A 35 -31.85 4.63 4.87
CA HIS A 35 -31.30 3.92 6.03
C HIS A 35 -29.80 3.59 5.89
N PRO A 36 -28.93 4.62 5.80
CA PRO A 36 -27.51 4.46 5.48
C PRO A 36 -26.67 3.70 6.52
N GLY A 37 -27.25 3.31 7.66
CA GLY A 37 -26.56 2.63 8.74
C GLY A 37 -25.38 3.43 9.33
N ARG A 38 -24.53 2.74 10.10
CA ARG A 38 -23.31 3.31 10.68
C ARG A 38 -22.29 3.62 9.58
N LEU A 39 -21.58 4.73 9.74
CA LEU A 39 -20.48 5.10 8.85
C LEU A 39 -19.42 3.98 8.78
N ARG A 40 -18.92 3.74 7.58
CA ARG A 40 -17.84 2.77 7.32
C ARG A 40 -16.57 3.27 8.01
N VAL A 41 -15.89 2.37 8.72
CA VAL A 41 -14.56 2.65 9.28
C VAL A 41 -13.59 3.00 8.15
N PRO A 42 -12.78 4.08 8.29
CA PRO A 42 -11.77 4.47 7.31
C PRO A 42 -10.81 3.32 7.02
N ASP A 43 -10.43 3.16 5.75
CA ASP A 43 -9.61 2.03 5.33
C ASP A 43 -8.22 2.00 6.00
N ARG A 44 -7.62 3.17 6.29
CA ARG A 44 -6.37 3.27 7.05
C ARG A 44 -6.48 2.70 8.47
N VAL A 45 -7.62 2.92 9.12
CA VAL A 45 -7.90 2.42 10.47
C VAL A 45 -8.11 0.91 10.45
N ALA A 46 -8.82 0.41 9.44
CA ALA A 46 -8.99 -1.03 9.27
C ALA A 46 -7.64 -1.72 8.98
N LEU A 47 -6.78 -1.12 8.15
CA LEU A 47 -5.42 -1.62 7.90
C LEU A 47 -4.59 -1.64 9.18
N ALA A 48 -4.66 -0.59 10.01
CA ALA A 48 -3.98 -0.57 11.31
C ALA A 48 -4.45 -1.73 12.20
N GLY A 49 -5.74 -2.04 12.23
CA GLY A 49 -6.25 -3.19 12.99
C GLY A 49 -5.79 -4.54 12.46
N VAL A 50 -5.66 -4.70 11.14
CA VAL A 50 -5.09 -5.90 10.53
C VAL A 50 -3.62 -6.04 10.94
N LEU A 51 -2.82 -4.98 10.79
CA LEU A 51 -1.40 -4.99 11.13
C LEU A 51 -1.16 -5.20 12.62
N TYR A 52 -2.03 -4.66 13.48
CA TYR A 52 -1.95 -4.91 14.92
C TYR A 52 -2.03 -6.40 15.23
N VAL A 53 -3.03 -7.10 14.69
CA VAL A 53 -3.20 -8.54 14.89
C VAL A 53 -2.03 -9.32 14.29
N LEU A 54 -1.58 -8.98 13.08
CA LEU A 54 -0.45 -9.66 12.45
C LEU A 54 0.86 -9.47 13.23
N ARG A 55 1.06 -8.31 13.87
CA ARG A 55 2.27 -8.00 14.64
C ARG A 55 2.26 -8.58 16.05
N THR A 56 1.10 -8.64 16.68
CA THR A 56 0.97 -9.04 18.10
C THR A 56 0.49 -10.47 18.31
N GLY A 57 -0.14 -11.07 17.29
CA GLY A 57 -0.72 -12.42 17.35
C GLY A 57 -1.98 -12.53 18.21
N VAL A 58 -2.54 -11.42 18.71
CA VAL A 58 -3.77 -11.48 19.53
C VAL A 58 -4.97 -11.93 18.70
N ALA A 59 -5.95 -12.57 19.33
CA ALA A 59 -7.18 -12.91 18.64
C ALA A 59 -7.96 -11.64 18.24
N TRP A 60 -8.70 -11.71 17.13
CA TRP A 60 -9.48 -10.58 16.60
C TRP A 60 -10.47 -9.97 17.61
N ARG A 61 -11.00 -10.77 18.54
CA ARG A 61 -11.90 -10.30 19.60
C ARG A 61 -11.20 -9.49 20.69
N ASP A 62 -9.88 -9.69 20.84
CA ASP A 62 -9.05 -9.12 21.90
C ASP A 62 -8.29 -7.86 21.43
N VAL A 63 -8.59 -7.37 20.23
CA VAL A 63 -8.02 -6.13 19.69
C VAL A 63 -8.57 -4.92 20.48
N PRO A 64 -7.70 -4.06 21.05
CA PRO A 64 -8.13 -2.88 21.80
C PRO A 64 -8.69 -1.81 20.84
N ALA A 65 -10.02 -1.83 20.67
CA ALA A 65 -10.71 -0.99 19.68
C ALA A 65 -10.53 0.52 19.92
N GLU A 66 -10.36 0.96 21.16
CA GLU A 66 -10.12 2.36 21.49
C GLU A 66 -8.76 2.83 20.96
N ALA A 67 -7.71 2.05 21.19
CA ALA A 67 -6.35 2.34 20.71
C ALA A 67 -6.26 2.22 19.18
N VAL A 68 -6.77 1.13 18.60
CA VAL A 68 -6.66 0.83 17.17
C VAL A 68 -7.66 1.59 16.31
N GLY A 69 -8.83 1.92 16.85
CA GLY A 69 -9.89 2.68 16.16
C GLY A 69 -10.96 1.87 15.49
N CYS A 70 -10.84 0.55 15.51
CA CYS A 70 -11.90 -0.36 15.11
C CYS A 70 -11.81 -1.66 15.90
N SER A 71 -12.93 -2.39 15.97
CA SER A 71 -12.89 -3.75 16.50
C SER A 71 -12.10 -4.67 15.56
N GLY A 72 -11.44 -5.69 16.11
CA GLY A 72 -10.72 -6.65 15.27
C GLY A 72 -11.65 -7.43 14.34
N VAL A 73 -12.93 -7.61 14.68
CA VAL A 73 -13.93 -8.18 13.74
C VAL A 73 -14.09 -7.29 12.50
N THR A 74 -14.06 -5.97 12.65
CA THR A 74 -14.15 -5.03 11.52
C THR A 74 -12.88 -5.09 10.67
N ALA A 75 -11.71 -5.16 11.31
CA ALA A 75 -10.43 -5.34 10.63
C ALA A 75 -10.39 -6.67 9.84
N TRP A 76 -10.83 -7.77 10.45
CA TRP A 76 -10.91 -9.08 9.80
C TRP A 76 -11.83 -9.08 8.58
N ARG A 77 -13.03 -8.49 8.70
CA ARG A 77 -13.94 -8.36 7.54
C ARG A 77 -13.26 -7.59 6.41
N ARG A 78 -12.54 -6.51 6.74
CA ARG A 78 -11.84 -5.70 5.73
C ARG A 78 -10.68 -6.47 5.09
N LEU A 79 -9.90 -7.22 5.88
CA LEU A 79 -8.87 -8.13 5.38
C LEU A 79 -9.46 -9.13 4.38
N ARG A 80 -10.57 -9.80 4.75
CA ARG A 80 -11.26 -10.74 3.87
C ARG A 80 -11.71 -10.07 2.57
N ASP A 81 -12.43 -8.94 2.66
CA ASP A 81 -12.95 -8.23 1.49
C ASP A 81 -11.79 -7.78 0.56
N TRP A 82 -10.66 -7.35 1.11
CA TRP A 82 -9.46 -6.99 0.33
C TRP A 82 -8.75 -8.21 -0.29
N THR A 83 -8.73 -9.34 0.42
CA THR A 83 -8.23 -10.60 -0.14
C THR A 83 -9.06 -11.03 -1.35
N GLU A 84 -10.39 -10.99 -1.22
CA GLU A 84 -11.32 -11.31 -2.32
C GLU A 84 -11.19 -10.31 -3.48
N ALA A 85 -10.92 -9.04 -3.20
CA ALA A 85 -10.64 -8.01 -4.21
C ALA A 85 -9.22 -8.06 -4.78
N GLY A 86 -8.41 -9.06 -4.43
CA GLY A 86 -7.05 -9.24 -4.97
C GLY A 86 -6.10 -8.09 -4.65
N VAL A 87 -6.22 -7.45 -3.48
CA VAL A 87 -5.35 -6.35 -3.06
C VAL A 87 -3.91 -6.84 -2.84
N TRP A 88 -3.73 -8.00 -2.18
CA TRP A 88 -2.40 -8.47 -1.78
C TRP A 88 -1.48 -8.83 -2.93
N PRO A 89 -1.92 -9.53 -3.99
CA PRO A 89 -1.08 -9.79 -5.16
C PRO A 89 -0.64 -8.49 -5.86
N ARG A 90 -1.52 -7.49 -5.95
CA ARG A 90 -1.20 -6.19 -6.55
C ARG A 90 -0.18 -5.42 -5.72
N LEU A 91 -0.33 -5.42 -4.39
CA LEU A 91 0.65 -4.84 -3.48
C LEU A 91 2.02 -5.53 -3.60
N HIS A 92 2.05 -6.85 -3.65
CA HIS A 92 3.30 -7.60 -3.81
C HIS A 92 3.99 -7.29 -5.14
N ALA A 93 3.24 -7.23 -6.24
CA ALA A 93 3.77 -6.89 -7.55
C ALA A 93 4.35 -5.47 -7.60
N ALA A 94 3.66 -4.47 -7.02
CA ALA A 94 4.15 -3.11 -6.94
C ALA A 94 5.48 -3.01 -6.17
N LEU A 95 5.58 -3.72 -5.03
CA LEU A 95 6.81 -3.75 -4.24
C LEU A 95 7.99 -4.40 -4.99
N LEU A 96 7.74 -5.49 -5.72
CA LEU A 96 8.75 -6.14 -6.56
C LEU A 96 9.19 -5.28 -7.75
N MET A 97 8.25 -4.61 -8.42
CA MET A 97 8.57 -3.73 -9.52
C MET A 97 9.48 -2.58 -9.05
N ARG A 98 9.16 -2.00 -7.89
CA ARG A 98 9.95 -0.92 -7.31
C ARG A 98 11.36 -1.37 -6.92
N SER A 99 11.50 -2.55 -6.30
CA SER A 99 12.83 -3.06 -5.96
C SER A 99 13.67 -3.32 -7.21
N ALA A 100 13.07 -3.90 -8.27
CA ALA A 100 13.74 -4.08 -9.55
C ALA A 100 14.18 -2.75 -10.18
N LEU A 101 13.30 -1.73 -10.17
CA LEU A 101 13.65 -0.39 -10.67
C LEU A 101 14.76 0.27 -9.85
N ALA A 102 14.78 0.09 -8.53
CA ALA A 102 15.84 0.61 -7.67
C ALA A 102 17.19 -0.03 -8.00
N GLU A 103 17.23 -1.36 -8.19
CA GLU A 103 18.43 -2.09 -8.62
C GLU A 103 18.93 -1.63 -9.99
N VAL A 104 18.03 -1.50 -10.98
CA VAL A 104 18.37 -0.97 -12.30
C VAL A 104 18.89 0.47 -12.20
N GLY A 105 18.21 1.32 -11.43
CA GLY A 105 18.63 2.70 -11.19
C GLY A 105 20.03 2.78 -10.58
N LEU A 106 20.34 1.91 -9.62
CA LEU A 106 21.67 1.83 -9.01
C LEU A 106 22.73 1.38 -10.02
N ALA A 107 22.43 0.35 -10.82
CA ALA A 107 23.32 -0.18 -11.85
C ALA A 107 23.65 0.87 -12.94
N VAL A 108 22.65 1.64 -13.36
CA VAL A 108 22.80 2.69 -14.38
C VAL A 108 23.38 3.98 -13.79
N ALA A 109 23.27 4.24 -12.48
CA ALA A 109 23.87 5.42 -11.86
C ALA A 109 25.43 5.38 -11.77
N GLY A 110 26.07 4.29 -12.18
CA GLY A 110 27.53 4.12 -12.22
C GLY A 110 28.19 4.46 -13.56
N ARG A 111 29.48 4.11 -13.72
CA ARG A 111 30.26 4.35 -14.96
C ARG A 111 29.63 3.71 -16.21
N ALA A 112 28.93 2.58 -16.05
CA ALA A 112 28.25 1.90 -17.13
C ALA A 112 27.10 2.76 -17.71
N GLY A 113 26.26 3.35 -16.87
CA GLY A 113 25.21 4.24 -17.36
C GLY A 113 25.72 5.60 -17.83
N ALA A 114 26.84 6.11 -17.28
CA ALA A 114 27.50 7.28 -17.86
C ALA A 114 27.99 7.02 -19.30
N ARG A 115 28.55 5.83 -19.58
CA ARG A 115 28.91 5.42 -20.94
C ARG A 115 27.68 5.25 -21.84
N LEU A 116 26.60 4.65 -21.34
CA LEU A 116 25.36 4.53 -22.10
C LEU A 116 24.77 5.91 -22.41
N ALA A 117 24.75 6.84 -21.46
CA ALA A 117 24.30 8.21 -21.67
C ALA A 117 25.14 8.97 -22.72
N ASP A 118 26.45 8.69 -22.79
CA ASP A 118 27.36 9.26 -23.79
C ASP A 118 27.12 8.66 -25.19
N VAL A 119 26.97 7.34 -25.28
CA VAL A 119 26.65 6.63 -26.54
C VAL A 119 25.27 7.00 -27.08
N PHE A 120 24.28 7.18 -26.21
CA PHE A 120 22.88 7.45 -26.57
C PHE A 120 22.48 8.94 -26.45
N GLY A 121 23.38 9.84 -26.04
CA GLY A 121 23.13 11.29 -25.95
C GLY A 121 22.14 11.75 -24.88
N ALA A 122 21.82 10.94 -23.87
CA ALA A 122 20.78 11.20 -22.88
C ALA A 122 21.38 11.62 -21.52
N LYS A 123 21.62 12.92 -21.30
CA LYS A 123 22.11 13.42 -19.99
C LYS A 123 20.96 13.64 -19.00
N ALA A 124 20.84 12.75 -18.01
CA ALA A 124 20.06 12.99 -16.79
C ALA A 124 20.94 12.78 -15.55
N SER A 125 20.92 13.72 -14.60
CA SER A 125 21.69 13.58 -13.36
C SER A 125 21.15 12.44 -12.49
N ARG A 126 21.97 11.82 -11.63
CA ARG A 126 21.52 10.78 -10.68
C ARG A 126 20.28 11.22 -9.87
N THR A 127 20.27 12.48 -9.41
CA THR A 127 19.15 13.07 -8.69
C THR A 127 17.90 13.23 -9.56
N THR A 128 18.07 13.54 -10.85
CA THR A 128 16.98 13.58 -11.84
C THR A 128 16.42 12.18 -12.09
N VAL A 129 17.26 11.16 -12.24
CA VAL A 129 16.84 9.78 -12.45
C VAL A 129 16.07 9.26 -11.24
N LEU A 130 16.57 9.45 -10.02
CA LEU A 130 15.87 9.00 -8.81
C LEU A 130 14.51 9.71 -8.64
N ARG A 131 14.42 11.02 -8.92
CA ARG A 131 13.14 11.73 -8.93
C ARG A 131 12.17 11.21 -9.99
N LEU A 132 12.65 10.89 -11.18
CA LEU A 132 11.82 10.33 -12.24
C LEU A 132 11.34 8.93 -11.87
N VAL A 133 12.19 8.11 -11.25
CA VAL A 133 11.81 6.78 -10.76
C VAL A 133 10.75 6.86 -9.66
N ASP A 134 10.91 7.76 -8.69
CA ASP A 134 9.89 7.97 -7.64
C ASP A 134 8.61 8.63 -8.17
N ALA A 135 8.66 9.30 -9.32
CA ALA A 135 7.50 9.92 -9.96
C ALA A 135 6.83 9.02 -11.02
N LEU A 136 7.35 7.82 -11.29
CA LEU A 136 6.72 6.88 -12.22
C LEU A 136 5.37 6.43 -11.66
N PRO A 137 4.28 6.54 -12.45
CA PRO A 137 2.99 6.00 -12.04
C PRO A 137 3.09 4.48 -11.95
N GLU A 138 2.55 3.91 -10.87
CA GLU A 138 2.44 2.47 -10.71
C GLU A 138 1.72 1.86 -11.93
N PRO A 139 2.17 0.68 -12.41
CA PRO A 139 1.57 0.06 -13.59
C PRO A 139 0.08 -0.18 -13.35
N PRO A 140 -0.77 -0.01 -14.39
CA PRO A 140 -2.19 -0.26 -14.26
C PRO A 140 -2.41 -1.72 -13.81
N PRO A 141 -3.42 -1.98 -12.97
CA PRO A 141 -3.72 -3.32 -12.53
C PRO A 141 -3.95 -4.20 -13.76
N ALA A 142 -3.29 -5.36 -13.81
CA ALA A 142 -3.56 -6.36 -14.83
C ALA A 142 -5.06 -6.67 -14.82
N ASP A 143 -5.71 -6.48 -15.96
CA ASP A 143 -7.14 -6.71 -16.13
C ASP A 143 -7.46 -8.18 -15.78
N PRO A 144 -8.32 -8.48 -14.79
CA PRO A 144 -8.73 -9.85 -14.51
C PRO A 144 -9.62 -10.45 -15.61
N ALA A 145 -9.96 -9.72 -16.68
CA ALA A 145 -10.82 -10.20 -17.76
C ALA A 145 -10.09 -10.94 -18.90
N GLY A 146 -9.18 -11.85 -18.55
CA GLY A 146 -8.61 -12.84 -19.48
C GLY A 146 -9.33 -14.19 -19.40
N GLY A 147 -10.53 -14.30 -19.96
CA GLY A 147 -11.10 -15.59 -20.36
C GLY A 147 -11.99 -16.32 -19.34
N ARG A 148 -13.28 -15.99 -19.35
CA ARG A 148 -14.34 -17.01 -19.21
C ARG A 148 -15.31 -16.87 -20.37
N ARG A 149 -14.90 -17.37 -21.53
CA ARG A 149 -15.84 -17.75 -22.60
C ARG A 149 -16.42 -19.10 -22.19
N ARG A 150 -17.71 -19.11 -21.87
CA ARG A 150 -18.56 -20.30 -21.98
C ARG A 150 -19.28 -20.22 -23.32
#